data_AF-A0A9E5HWZ0-F1
#
_entry.id   AF-A0A9E5HWZ0-F1
#
_cell.length_a   1.000
_cell.length_b   1.000
_cell.length_c   1.000
_cell.angle_alpha   90.00
_cell.angle_beta   90.00
_cell.angle_gamma   90.00
#
_symmetry.space_group_name_H-M   'P 1'
#
loop_
_entity.id
_entity.type
_entity.pdbx_description
1 polymer ?
#
loop_
_entity_poly.entity_id
_entity_poly.type
_entity_poly.pdbx_seq_one_letter_code
_entity_poly.pdbx_strand_id
1 'polypeptide(L)'
;MIDPSTQKIGLLFTENMELTSMTSVIYGRSDYSSSLNYKMCKSATDPICDAATEMMIIQFFALCEKASDVNCIEEVWARGADNKKISATYQRHLPNSGLGDFAGEPKMNLPASKGTGFVVKIPGVTHKGGTDEYLVALRNQTTIFKKAGESATNHTIGVQGLVGGISPFEIVRGEYRSVKVVDGYGSDGGVRVTPNGDSCFATDDGICAATRDFPSEYRFGLSMRLSERINGWFHGRIANPTITSAAGPSSWNISFEAKPVRVATLDFTVPTAEVDKVARDMIFNGEEWGVSGNSEGTRIVAGLDEERSQTLLKLFVPNFKDKATRTNEYWTFKTLSGFRDDSIYRCSKDFGALAGVVTTNSLLYSAGPPSFNAAESSLDYKVSSPHFEASGQEAIGSYDLLLRSDVARCIYGFTEAPIKATLEVLGADGTTKVATTVINEKDGWLTMSASGFGFSAPLVRAKLSQEKVESKPTSTPTSTPAAIATPSPSPTPTSTKAVIAANSKKTITCSRGASVKKVVAVNPKCPKGWKKRA
;
A
#
# COMPACT_ATOMS: atom_id res chain seq x y z
N MET A 1 28.08 -12.66 3.97
CA MET A 1 28.32 -13.21 5.33
C MET A 1 28.88 -12.12 6.25
N ILE A 2 28.62 -12.19 7.57
CA ILE A 2 29.22 -11.28 8.57
C ILE A 2 30.37 -12.00 9.26
N ASP A 3 31.51 -11.30 9.45
CA ASP A 3 32.70 -11.87 10.10
C ASP A 3 32.44 -12.13 11.60
N PRO A 4 32.66 -13.36 12.12
CA PRO A 4 32.49 -13.67 13.55
C PRO A 4 33.37 -12.85 14.51
N SER A 5 34.44 -12.21 14.03
CA SER A 5 35.28 -11.28 14.80
C SER A 5 34.68 -9.88 14.96
N THR A 6 33.53 -9.60 14.34
CA THR A 6 32.80 -8.32 14.44
C THR A 6 32.56 -7.96 15.92
N GLN A 7 33.23 -6.91 16.40
CA GLN A 7 33.21 -6.53 17.83
C GLN A 7 31.88 -5.89 18.28
N LYS A 8 31.21 -5.19 17.36
CA LYS A 8 29.93 -4.51 17.62
C LYS A 8 28.94 -4.82 16.51
N ILE A 9 27.75 -5.24 16.89
CA ILE A 9 26.67 -5.58 15.97
C ILE A 9 25.33 -5.04 16.45
N GLY A 10 24.41 -4.78 15.52
CA GLY A 10 23.04 -4.37 15.82
C GLY A 10 22.16 -4.35 14.59
N LEU A 11 21.05 -3.61 14.65
CA LEU A 11 20.02 -3.58 13.61
C LEU A 11 19.92 -2.19 12.98
N LEU A 12 19.75 -2.15 11.65
CA LEU A 12 19.29 -0.99 10.89
C LEU A 12 17.97 -1.35 10.22
N PHE A 13 16.89 -1.27 10.99
CA PHE A 13 15.51 -1.47 10.53
C PHE A 13 14.85 -0.10 10.43
N THR A 14 14.67 0.38 9.19
CA THR A 14 14.16 1.72 8.87
C THR A 14 13.23 1.66 7.66
N GLU A 15 12.21 2.50 7.65
CA GLU A 15 11.10 2.43 6.69
C GLU A 15 11.39 3.18 5.37
N ASN A 16 10.84 2.63 4.27
CA ASN A 16 10.77 3.19 2.92
C ASN A 16 12.05 3.85 2.36
N MET A 17 13.12 3.06 2.24
CA MET A 17 14.34 3.51 1.57
C MET A 17 14.19 3.66 0.03
N GLU A 18 13.07 3.24 -0.59
CA GLU A 18 12.96 3.12 -2.06
C GLU A 18 12.62 4.42 -2.79
N LEU A 19 11.76 5.27 -2.23
CA LEU A 19 11.49 6.61 -2.80
C LEU A 19 12.71 7.52 -2.74
N THR A 20 13.65 7.18 -1.88
CA THR A 20 14.87 7.97 -1.67
C THR A 20 16.00 7.36 -2.49
N SER A 21 16.38 6.08 -2.29
CA SER A 21 17.67 5.48 -2.69
C SER A 21 18.10 5.61 -4.16
N MET A 22 17.17 5.72 -5.11
CA MET A 22 17.46 5.88 -6.54
C MET A 22 16.67 7.02 -7.17
N THR A 23 17.23 7.60 -8.24
CA THR A 23 16.52 8.51 -9.15
C THR A 23 16.00 7.74 -10.39
N SER A 24 15.27 8.41 -11.27
CA SER A 24 14.91 7.88 -12.59
C SER A 24 16.14 7.38 -13.35
N VAL A 25 16.00 6.29 -14.11
CA VAL A 25 17.03 5.71 -14.97
C VAL A 25 16.45 4.66 -15.90
N ILE A 26 17.03 4.50 -17.08
CA ILE A 26 16.81 3.37 -17.98
C ILE A 26 18.10 2.56 -18.03
N TYR A 27 18.03 1.26 -17.74
CA TYR A 27 19.14 0.32 -17.91
C TYR A 27 18.83 -0.71 -18.99
N GLY A 28 19.85 -1.11 -19.76
CA GLY A 28 19.83 -2.31 -20.59
C GLY A 28 20.79 -3.38 -20.04
N ARG A 29 20.46 -4.66 -20.19
CA ARG A 29 21.41 -5.78 -20.04
C ARG A 29 21.14 -6.93 -21.03
N SER A 30 22.17 -7.74 -21.24
CA SER A 30 22.06 -9.03 -21.96
C SER A 30 22.78 -10.19 -21.28
N ASP A 31 23.67 -9.92 -20.32
CA ASP A 31 24.24 -10.94 -19.44
C ASP A 31 23.56 -10.87 -18.06
N TYR A 32 22.93 -11.96 -17.68
CA TYR A 32 22.15 -12.12 -16.44
C TYR A 32 23.00 -12.65 -15.28
N SER A 33 24.28 -12.95 -15.49
CA SER A 33 25.20 -13.50 -14.48
C SER A 33 25.41 -12.59 -13.27
N SER A 34 25.24 -11.27 -13.43
CA SER A 34 25.41 -10.28 -12.38
C SER A 34 24.53 -9.04 -12.61
N SER A 35 24.13 -8.35 -11.53
CA SER A 35 23.55 -7.01 -11.62
C SER A 35 24.56 -5.96 -12.15
N LEU A 36 25.86 -6.22 -11.99
CA LEU A 36 26.93 -5.34 -12.49
C LEU A 36 26.94 -5.18 -14.02
N ASN A 37 26.17 -6.02 -14.74
CA ASN A 37 26.04 -5.99 -16.20
C ASN A 37 24.98 -5.00 -16.72
N TYR A 38 24.20 -4.35 -15.85
CA TYR A 38 23.28 -3.30 -16.27
C TYR A 38 24.05 -2.05 -16.75
N LYS A 39 23.69 -1.54 -17.93
CA LYS A 39 24.27 -0.34 -18.54
C LYS A 39 23.24 0.75 -18.72
N MET A 40 23.58 1.98 -18.32
CA MET A 40 22.65 3.11 -18.43
C MET A 40 22.41 3.50 -19.89
N CYS A 41 21.15 3.81 -20.21
CA CYS A 41 20.68 4.28 -21.51
C CYS A 41 20.22 5.74 -21.39
N LYS A 42 20.54 6.59 -22.36
CA LYS A 42 20.14 8.02 -22.36
C LYS A 42 18.65 8.23 -22.72
N SER A 43 18.06 7.26 -23.41
CA SER A 43 16.64 7.19 -23.75
C SER A 43 16.23 5.72 -23.87
N ALA A 44 14.93 5.45 -24.04
CA ALA A 44 14.45 4.10 -24.31
C ALA A 44 14.97 3.54 -25.66
N THR A 45 15.35 4.42 -26.58
CA THR A 45 15.87 4.14 -27.94
C THR A 45 17.40 4.35 -28.04
N ASP A 46 18.11 4.31 -26.90
CA ASP A 46 19.57 4.31 -26.89
C ASP A 46 20.09 2.99 -27.49
N PRO A 47 21.14 3.00 -28.33
CA PRO A 47 21.74 1.77 -28.88
C PRO A 47 22.12 0.72 -27.81
N ILE A 48 22.46 1.13 -26.59
CA ILE A 48 22.70 0.21 -25.46
C ILE A 48 21.42 -0.58 -25.12
N CYS A 49 20.27 0.10 -25.08
CA CYS A 49 18.98 -0.51 -24.79
C CYS A 49 18.41 -1.28 -25.99
N ASP A 50 18.58 -0.79 -27.22
CA ASP A 50 18.20 -1.55 -28.42
C ASP A 50 19.02 -2.84 -28.56
N ALA A 51 20.31 -2.85 -28.23
CA ALA A 51 21.13 -4.07 -28.18
C ALA A 51 20.79 -5.02 -27.01
N ALA A 52 20.18 -4.52 -25.94
CA ALA A 52 19.83 -5.30 -24.76
C ALA A 52 18.70 -6.32 -25.00
N THR A 53 18.70 -7.41 -24.22
CA THR A 53 17.58 -8.38 -24.16
C THR A 53 16.65 -8.14 -22.98
N GLU A 54 17.12 -7.42 -21.96
CA GLU A 54 16.29 -6.86 -20.90
C GLU A 54 16.51 -5.34 -20.80
N MET A 55 15.43 -4.60 -20.66
CA MET A 55 15.45 -3.21 -20.20
C MET A 55 14.76 -3.09 -18.84
N MET A 56 15.42 -2.44 -17.88
CA MET A 56 14.82 -2.03 -16.61
C MET A 56 14.66 -0.52 -16.60
N ILE A 57 13.41 -0.06 -16.47
CA ILE A 57 13.05 1.35 -16.40
C ILE A 57 12.63 1.65 -14.96
N ILE A 58 13.31 2.62 -14.34
CA ILE A 58 12.90 3.24 -13.08
C ILE A 58 12.47 4.66 -13.42
N GLN A 59 11.22 5.01 -13.12
CA GLN A 59 10.61 6.26 -13.53
C GLN A 59 9.91 6.91 -12.33
N PHE A 60 10.20 8.18 -12.07
CA PHE A 60 9.34 9.01 -11.23
C PHE A 60 8.29 9.71 -12.11
N PHE A 61 7.01 9.46 -11.84
CA PHE A 61 5.89 10.04 -12.57
C PHE A 61 5.77 11.53 -12.25
N ALA A 62 5.65 12.35 -13.29
CA ALA A 62 5.33 13.77 -13.19
C ALA A 62 3.81 14.00 -13.04
N LEU A 63 3.40 15.25 -12.90
CA LEU A 63 1.98 15.62 -13.06
C LEU A 63 1.52 15.41 -14.50
N CYS A 64 0.24 15.07 -14.69
CA CYS A 64 -0.39 15.05 -16.00
C CYS A 64 -0.52 16.48 -16.54
N GLU A 65 -0.02 16.77 -17.75
CA GLU A 65 -0.14 18.08 -18.40
C GLU A 65 -1.44 18.18 -19.23
N LYS A 66 -1.89 17.04 -19.79
CA LYS A 66 -3.01 16.94 -20.72
C LYS A 66 -4.02 15.88 -20.28
N ALA A 67 -5.23 16.00 -20.80
CA ALA A 67 -6.30 15.00 -20.59
C ALA A 67 -5.98 13.62 -21.21
N SER A 68 -5.08 13.56 -22.18
CA SER A 68 -4.60 12.33 -22.83
C SER A 68 -3.44 11.64 -22.10
N ASP A 69 -2.79 12.31 -21.15
CA ASP A 69 -1.59 11.77 -20.52
C ASP A 69 -1.94 10.60 -19.60
N VAL A 70 -1.04 9.62 -19.55
CA VAL A 70 -1.12 8.40 -18.75
C VAL A 70 0.24 8.14 -18.10
N ASN A 71 0.24 7.33 -17.04
CA ASN A 71 1.39 7.06 -16.17
C ASN A 71 1.90 8.35 -15.49
N CYS A 72 0.95 9.15 -14.99
CA CYS A 72 1.18 10.46 -14.38
C CYS A 72 0.30 10.67 -13.13
N ILE A 73 0.72 11.60 -12.26
CA ILE A 73 -0.07 12.05 -11.11
C ILE A 73 -1.10 13.07 -11.61
N GLU A 74 -2.38 12.83 -11.33
CA GLU A 74 -3.47 13.68 -11.77
C GLU A 74 -3.76 14.82 -10.77
N GLU A 75 -3.69 14.53 -9.46
CA GLU A 75 -3.90 15.53 -8.41
C GLU A 75 -3.20 15.11 -7.11
N VAL A 76 -2.84 16.11 -6.30
CA VAL A 76 -2.39 15.95 -4.91
C VAL A 76 -3.22 16.91 -4.05
N TRP A 77 -3.61 16.51 -2.84
CA TRP A 77 -4.40 17.36 -1.94
C TRP A 77 -4.19 17.01 -0.46
N ALA A 78 -4.68 17.92 0.39
CA ALA A 78 -5.04 17.59 1.77
C ALA A 78 -6.56 17.72 1.97
N ARG A 79 -7.08 17.09 3.02
CA ARG A 79 -8.46 17.23 3.49
C ARG A 79 -8.47 17.50 5.00
N GLY A 80 -9.06 18.64 5.39
CA GLY A 80 -9.19 19.01 6.80
C GLY A 80 -10.31 18.26 7.52
N ALA A 81 -10.41 18.47 8.83
CA ALA A 81 -11.48 17.90 9.68
C ALA A 81 -12.90 18.38 9.30
N ASP A 82 -13.02 19.50 8.58
CA ASP A 82 -14.25 20.01 7.96
C ASP A 82 -14.66 19.25 6.67
N ASN A 83 -13.91 18.20 6.30
CA ASN A 83 -13.96 17.46 5.04
C ASN A 83 -13.66 18.29 3.77
N LYS A 84 -13.20 19.54 3.90
CA LYS A 84 -12.85 20.38 2.75
C LYS A 84 -11.57 19.87 2.10
N LYS A 85 -11.64 19.62 0.79
CA LYS A 85 -10.46 19.31 -0.04
C LYS A 85 -9.69 20.59 -0.34
N ILE A 86 -8.37 20.55 -0.19
CA ILE A 86 -7.43 21.62 -0.52
C ILE A 86 -6.45 21.04 -1.53
N SER A 87 -6.69 21.31 -2.82
CA SER A 87 -5.84 20.85 -3.91
C SER A 87 -4.48 21.56 -3.89
N ALA A 88 -3.43 20.81 -4.21
CA ALA A 88 -2.06 21.30 -4.25
C ALA A 88 -1.76 22.03 -5.58
N THR A 89 -0.72 22.86 -5.57
CA THR A 89 -0.20 23.55 -6.76
C THR A 89 1.28 23.20 -6.96
N TYR A 90 1.65 22.79 -8.17
CA TYR A 90 3.03 22.48 -8.53
C TYR A 90 3.96 23.68 -8.30
N GLN A 91 5.18 23.42 -7.82
CA GLN A 91 6.23 24.43 -7.67
C GLN A 91 7.46 24.15 -8.55
N ARG A 92 8.09 22.98 -8.37
CA ARG A 92 9.39 22.62 -8.99
C ARG A 92 9.68 21.12 -8.88
N HIS A 93 10.61 20.60 -9.68
CA HIS A 93 11.20 19.28 -9.43
C HIS A 93 12.20 19.34 -8.26
N LEU A 94 12.52 18.18 -7.67
CA LEU A 94 13.64 18.06 -6.73
C LEU A 94 14.30 16.66 -6.81
N PRO A 95 15.60 16.55 -7.18
CA PRO A 95 16.44 17.62 -7.73
C PRO A 95 15.85 18.22 -9.02
N ASN A 96 16.26 19.43 -9.39
CA ASN A 96 15.77 20.10 -10.61
C ASN A 96 16.23 19.38 -11.90
N SER A 97 17.35 18.67 -11.83
CA SER A 97 17.84 17.77 -12.87
C SER A 97 18.71 16.65 -12.28
N GLY A 98 18.76 15.49 -12.92
CA GLY A 98 19.59 14.35 -12.54
C GLY A 98 20.21 13.63 -13.73
N LEU A 99 21.29 12.85 -13.49
CA LEU A 99 21.99 12.11 -14.55
C LEU A 99 21.16 10.99 -15.22
N GLY A 100 20.07 10.55 -14.58
CA GLY A 100 19.15 9.57 -15.12
C GLY A 100 17.80 10.16 -15.54
N ASP A 101 17.69 11.48 -15.64
CA ASP A 101 16.54 12.12 -16.29
C ASP A 101 16.47 11.70 -17.77
N PHE A 102 15.26 11.45 -18.27
CA PHE A 102 15.05 11.05 -19.66
C PHE A 102 13.81 11.69 -20.28
N ALA A 103 13.87 11.88 -21.60
CA ALA A 103 12.73 12.29 -22.41
C ALA A 103 11.71 11.15 -22.53
N GLY A 104 10.43 11.50 -22.61
CA GLY A 104 9.36 10.52 -22.77
C GLY A 104 9.33 9.90 -24.18
N GLU A 105 8.88 8.65 -24.27
CA GLU A 105 8.60 7.94 -25.50
C GLU A 105 7.10 7.58 -25.57
N PRO A 106 6.28 8.37 -26.28
CA PRO A 106 4.84 8.17 -26.35
C PRO A 106 4.41 6.80 -26.90
N LYS A 107 5.18 6.19 -27.82
CA LYS A 107 4.87 4.84 -28.35
C LYS A 107 4.90 3.78 -27.25
N MET A 108 5.68 4.01 -26.20
CA MET A 108 5.82 3.10 -25.07
C MET A 108 4.87 3.44 -23.91
N ASN A 109 4.00 4.45 -24.02
CA ASN A 109 3.32 5.05 -22.85
C ASN A 109 4.30 5.47 -21.74
N LEU A 110 5.51 5.93 -22.11
CA LEU A 110 6.58 6.34 -21.19
C LEU A 110 6.65 7.87 -21.12
N PRO A 111 6.10 8.53 -20.06
CA PRO A 111 6.31 9.97 -19.86
C PRO A 111 7.78 10.35 -19.70
N ALA A 112 8.08 11.64 -19.85
CA ALA A 112 9.37 12.17 -19.43
C ALA A 112 9.52 12.02 -17.90
N SER A 113 10.75 11.90 -17.42
CA SER A 113 11.04 11.76 -15.99
C SER A 113 12.19 12.64 -15.57
N LYS A 114 12.03 13.33 -14.43
CA LYS A 114 12.98 14.31 -13.91
C LYS A 114 13.09 14.23 -12.38
N GLY A 115 14.30 14.07 -11.89
CA GLY A 115 14.62 13.96 -10.47
C GLY A 115 13.91 12.82 -9.76
N THR A 116 13.75 12.96 -8.44
CA THR A 116 13.12 11.99 -7.53
C THR A 116 11.67 12.35 -7.17
N GLY A 117 11.03 13.21 -7.97
CA GLY A 117 9.69 13.74 -7.70
C GLY A 117 9.61 15.26 -7.90
N PHE A 118 8.64 15.88 -7.24
CA PHE A 118 8.40 17.32 -7.31
C PHE A 118 7.83 17.89 -6.01
N VAL A 119 8.03 19.18 -5.82
CA VAL A 119 7.44 19.97 -4.74
C VAL A 119 6.09 20.52 -5.19
N VAL A 120 5.09 20.37 -4.32
CA VAL A 120 3.80 21.06 -4.40
C VAL A 120 3.60 21.95 -3.18
N LYS A 121 2.76 22.97 -3.32
CA LYS A 121 2.27 23.82 -2.22
C LYS A 121 0.80 23.50 -1.95
N ILE A 122 0.43 23.25 -0.70
CA ILE A 122 -0.95 22.96 -0.29
C ILE A 122 -1.45 24.14 0.57
N PRO A 123 -2.15 25.13 -0.01
CA PRO A 123 -2.35 26.43 0.64
C PRO A 123 -2.99 26.37 2.03
N GLY A 124 -2.29 26.92 3.03
CA GLY A 124 -2.75 26.98 4.41
C GLY A 124 -2.58 25.70 5.22
N VAL A 125 -2.00 24.64 4.64
CA VAL A 125 -1.73 23.36 5.30
C VAL A 125 -0.25 23.34 5.72
N THR A 126 0.06 24.07 6.79
CA THR A 126 1.45 24.26 7.26
C THR A 126 1.93 23.05 8.09
N HIS A 127 3.05 22.45 7.72
CA HIS A 127 3.65 21.31 8.43
C HIS A 127 4.66 21.77 9.50
N LYS A 128 5.24 20.83 10.26
CA LYS A 128 6.12 21.16 11.41
C LYS A 128 7.45 21.81 11.04
N GLY A 129 7.84 21.85 9.76
CA GLY A 129 8.95 22.66 9.23
C GLY A 129 8.57 24.11 8.90
N GLY A 130 7.35 24.56 9.20
CA GLY A 130 6.95 25.97 9.09
C GLY A 130 6.57 26.44 7.67
N THR A 131 6.47 25.54 6.69
CA THR A 131 6.01 25.85 5.34
C THR A 131 4.76 25.05 4.97
N ASP A 132 4.12 25.38 3.86
CA ASP A 132 3.03 24.62 3.23
C ASP A 132 3.49 23.90 1.94
N GLU A 133 4.81 23.69 1.79
CA GLU A 133 5.40 22.88 0.72
C GLU A 133 5.56 21.41 1.13
N TYR A 134 5.25 20.50 0.19
CA TYR A 134 5.33 19.06 0.34
C TYR A 134 6.03 18.45 -0.87
N LEU A 135 6.89 17.47 -0.65
CA LEU A 135 7.53 16.70 -1.71
C LEU A 135 6.66 15.48 -2.04
N VAL A 136 6.40 15.28 -3.31
CA VAL A 136 5.59 14.19 -3.86
C VAL A 136 6.45 13.34 -4.78
N ALA A 137 6.44 12.04 -4.56
CA ALA A 137 7.13 11.07 -5.40
C ALA A 137 6.22 9.88 -5.72
N LEU A 138 6.22 9.45 -6.97
CA LEU A 138 5.57 8.24 -7.43
C LEU A 138 6.50 7.51 -8.39
N ARG A 139 7.26 6.57 -7.84
CA ARG A 139 8.24 5.75 -8.55
C ARG A 139 7.56 4.51 -9.12
N ASN A 140 7.67 4.27 -10.41
CA ASN A 140 7.36 2.99 -11.05
C ASN A 140 8.67 2.32 -11.48
N GLN A 141 8.79 1.01 -11.26
CA GLN A 141 9.82 0.18 -11.84
C GLN A 141 9.17 -0.84 -12.78
N THR A 142 9.66 -0.92 -14.01
CA THR A 142 9.14 -1.81 -15.06
C THR A 142 10.28 -2.49 -15.79
N THR A 143 10.22 -3.81 -15.93
CA THR A 143 11.14 -4.61 -16.74
C THR A 143 10.46 -5.03 -18.06
N ILE A 144 11.17 -4.88 -19.17
CA ILE A 144 10.80 -5.33 -20.51
C ILE A 144 11.83 -6.36 -20.97
N PHE A 145 11.37 -7.52 -21.45
CA PHE A 145 12.20 -8.51 -22.14
C PHE A 145 11.91 -8.46 -23.64
N LYS A 146 12.97 -8.44 -24.45
CA LYS A 146 12.90 -8.29 -25.91
C LYS A 146 14.06 -9.00 -26.60
N LYS A 147 14.03 -9.11 -27.93
CA LYS A 147 15.17 -9.66 -28.68
C LYS A 147 16.32 -8.64 -28.74
N ALA A 148 17.56 -9.12 -28.81
CA ALA A 148 18.71 -8.24 -29.05
C ALA A 148 18.55 -7.56 -30.42
N GLY A 149 18.69 -6.23 -30.46
CA GLY A 149 18.46 -5.42 -31.66
C GLY A 149 16.99 -5.09 -31.94
N GLU A 150 16.04 -5.55 -31.13
CA GLU A 150 14.64 -5.15 -31.24
C GLU A 150 14.42 -3.76 -30.60
N SER A 151 13.70 -2.88 -31.31
CA SER A 151 13.36 -1.54 -30.81
C SER A 151 12.51 -1.62 -29.55
N ALA A 152 12.89 -0.88 -28.52
CA ALA A 152 12.09 -0.72 -27.31
C ALA A 152 10.65 -0.22 -27.60
N THR A 153 10.46 0.56 -28.67
CA THR A 153 9.16 1.15 -29.05
C THR A 153 8.11 0.13 -29.49
N ASN A 154 8.46 -1.15 -29.61
CA ASN A 154 7.50 -2.23 -29.86
C ASN A 154 6.74 -2.64 -28.59
N HIS A 155 7.18 -2.19 -27.42
CA HIS A 155 6.63 -2.53 -26.10
C HIS A 155 6.00 -1.30 -25.46
N THR A 156 4.92 -1.49 -24.70
CA THR A 156 4.38 -0.46 -23.81
C THR A 156 4.81 -0.72 -22.37
N ILE A 157 5.10 0.34 -21.61
CA ILE A 157 5.36 0.23 -20.19
C ILE A 157 4.04 0.08 -19.42
N GLY A 158 3.99 -0.97 -18.61
CA GLY A 158 2.97 -1.15 -17.58
C GLY A 158 3.43 -0.65 -16.21
N VAL A 159 2.59 -0.87 -15.20
CA VAL A 159 2.92 -0.61 -13.78
C VAL A 159 3.23 -1.92 -13.08
N GLN A 160 4.50 -2.20 -12.81
CA GLN A 160 4.94 -3.46 -12.18
C GLN A 160 5.41 -3.27 -10.72
N GLY A 161 6.10 -2.17 -10.42
CA GLY A 161 6.68 -1.88 -9.11
C GLY A 161 6.48 -0.42 -8.72
N LEU A 162 5.25 -0.07 -8.34
CA LEU A 162 4.86 1.27 -7.96
C LEU A 162 5.13 1.53 -6.47
N VAL A 163 5.74 2.66 -6.15
CA VAL A 163 5.91 3.19 -4.79
C VAL A 163 5.52 4.66 -4.82
N GLY A 164 4.59 5.08 -3.97
CA GLY A 164 4.12 6.46 -3.88
C GLY A 164 4.27 7.02 -2.48
N GLY A 165 4.49 8.33 -2.38
CA GLY A 165 4.54 9.01 -1.09
C GLY A 165 4.43 10.53 -1.20
N ILE A 166 3.99 11.12 -0.09
CA ILE A 166 3.98 12.56 0.17
C ILE A 166 4.85 12.75 1.42
N SER A 167 5.67 13.79 1.47
CA SER A 167 6.53 14.09 2.61
C SER A 167 6.63 15.60 2.85
N PRO A 168 6.32 16.09 4.07
CA PRO A 168 6.65 17.45 4.47
C PRO A 168 8.16 17.56 4.65
N PHE A 169 8.73 18.71 4.29
CA PHE A 169 10.18 18.89 4.33
C PHE A 169 10.59 20.34 4.64
N GLU A 170 11.82 20.48 5.13
CA GLU A 170 12.52 21.75 5.27
C GLU A 170 13.78 21.74 4.38
N ILE A 171 14.13 22.87 3.78
CA ILE A 171 15.39 23.00 3.03
C ILE A 171 16.54 23.32 3.99
N VAL A 172 17.37 22.32 4.26
CA VAL A 172 18.65 22.48 4.96
C VAL A 172 19.74 22.75 3.91
N ARG A 173 20.56 23.78 4.13
CA ARG A 173 21.70 24.12 3.26
C ARG A 173 23.01 23.58 3.82
N GLY A 174 23.91 23.14 2.96
CA GLY A 174 25.18 22.52 3.34
C GLY A 174 25.84 21.82 2.15
N GLU A 175 26.84 20.99 2.42
CA GLU A 175 27.57 20.21 1.40
C GLU A 175 26.78 18.97 0.93
N TYR A 176 25.58 19.23 0.39
CA TYR A 176 24.72 18.22 -0.20
C TYR A 176 24.92 18.13 -1.71
N ARG A 177 24.61 16.95 -2.25
CA ARG A 177 24.68 16.64 -3.68
C ARG A 177 23.56 15.68 -4.05
N SER A 178 23.09 15.78 -5.28
CA SER A 178 22.07 14.86 -5.82
C SER A 178 22.57 13.40 -5.86
N VAL A 179 21.60 12.47 -5.83
CA VAL A 179 21.82 11.03 -5.96
C VAL A 179 22.09 10.72 -7.42
N LYS A 180 23.21 10.05 -7.72
CA LYS A 180 23.58 9.72 -9.10
C LYS A 180 23.47 8.21 -9.31
N VAL A 181 22.67 7.83 -10.31
CA VAL A 181 22.64 6.45 -10.83
C VAL A 181 23.94 6.14 -11.56
N VAL A 182 24.31 4.85 -11.57
CA VAL A 182 25.59 4.37 -12.09
C VAL A 182 25.39 3.07 -12.86
N ASP A 183 26.29 2.79 -13.81
CA ASP A 183 26.42 1.45 -14.39
C ASP A 183 26.55 0.37 -13.30
N GLY A 184 25.99 -0.80 -13.56
CA GLY A 184 26.03 -1.95 -12.65
C GLY A 184 24.89 -2.03 -11.62
N TYR A 185 23.84 -1.22 -11.83
CA TYR A 185 22.64 -1.09 -11.00
C TYR A 185 22.90 -0.55 -9.59
N GLY A 186 22.40 0.65 -9.34
CA GLY A 186 22.40 1.27 -8.02
C GLY A 186 22.53 2.79 -8.11
N SER A 187 23.03 3.38 -7.04
CA SER A 187 23.39 4.80 -6.99
C SER A 187 24.62 5.03 -6.12
N ASP A 188 25.24 6.20 -6.28
CA ASP A 188 26.35 6.68 -5.45
C ASP A 188 25.93 7.17 -4.04
N GLY A 189 24.69 6.88 -3.64
CA GLY A 189 24.13 7.20 -2.34
C GLY A 189 23.85 8.68 -2.05
N GLY A 190 24.30 9.63 -2.87
CA GLY A 190 24.19 11.07 -2.58
C GLY A 190 24.85 11.49 -1.24
N VAL A 191 24.40 12.60 -0.65
CA VAL A 191 24.65 12.96 0.76
C VAL A 191 23.31 13.30 1.39
N ARG A 192 22.76 12.41 2.23
CA ARG A 192 21.31 12.32 2.49
C ARG A 192 20.90 12.34 3.96
N VAL A 193 21.83 12.67 4.83
CA VAL A 193 21.59 12.82 6.25
C VAL A 193 22.16 14.18 6.64
N THR A 194 21.41 14.97 7.41
CA THR A 194 21.93 16.24 7.93
C THR A 194 22.98 15.96 9.02
N PRO A 195 23.85 16.93 9.36
CA PRO A 195 24.77 16.78 10.49
C PRO A 195 24.08 16.41 11.82
N ASN A 196 22.79 16.71 11.95
CA ASN A 196 21.97 16.39 13.13
C ASN A 196 21.23 15.04 13.04
N GLY A 197 21.38 14.30 11.94
CA GLY A 197 20.77 12.97 11.76
C GLY A 197 19.41 12.95 11.04
N ASP A 198 18.91 14.08 10.53
CA ASP A 198 17.65 14.11 9.76
C ASP A 198 17.85 13.45 8.39
N SER A 199 16.93 12.57 7.99
CA SER A 199 16.90 11.99 6.64
C SER A 199 16.44 13.02 5.60
N CYS A 200 17.19 13.15 4.51
CA CYS A 200 16.79 13.91 3.34
C CYS A 200 15.92 13.03 2.41
N PHE A 201 14.69 13.45 2.15
CA PHE A 201 13.84 12.77 1.16
C PHE A 201 14.49 12.85 -0.24
N ALA A 202 14.78 14.09 -0.66
CA ALA A 202 15.55 14.40 -1.85
C ALA A 202 16.70 15.35 -1.52
N THR A 203 17.69 15.37 -2.40
CA THR A 203 18.93 16.13 -2.28
C THR A 203 19.27 16.71 -3.64
N ASP A 204 19.74 17.94 -3.65
CA ASP A 204 20.26 18.63 -4.84
C ASP A 204 21.55 19.35 -4.42
N ASP A 205 22.27 19.93 -5.37
CA ASP A 205 23.56 20.57 -5.07
C ASP A 205 23.37 21.75 -4.09
N GLY A 206 24.00 21.63 -2.92
CA GLY A 206 23.89 22.60 -1.82
C GLY A 206 22.66 22.46 -0.91
N ILE A 207 21.72 21.53 -1.18
CA ILE A 207 20.46 21.39 -0.41
C ILE A 207 20.03 19.95 -0.09
N CYS A 208 19.46 19.80 1.12
CA CYS A 208 18.74 18.64 1.60
C CYS A 208 17.29 19.02 1.88
N ALA A 209 16.33 18.27 1.32
CA ALA A 209 14.93 18.32 1.76
C ALA A 209 14.76 17.38 2.96
N ALA A 210 15.12 17.86 4.15
CA ALA A 210 15.05 17.12 5.41
C ALA A 210 13.58 16.88 5.78
N THR A 211 13.21 15.64 6.11
CA THR A 211 11.81 15.30 6.40
C THR A 211 11.31 15.97 7.69
N ARG A 212 10.02 16.32 7.72
CA ARG A 212 9.34 16.96 8.84
C ARG A 212 7.98 16.31 9.08
N ASP A 213 7.47 16.42 10.30
CA ASP A 213 6.17 15.86 10.69
C ASP A 213 5.01 16.62 10.02
N PHE A 214 3.94 15.88 9.74
CA PHE A 214 2.73 16.40 9.12
C PHE A 214 1.87 17.18 10.15
N PRO A 215 0.94 18.04 9.68
CA PRO A 215 -0.13 18.54 10.52
C PRO A 215 -1.18 17.43 10.77
N SER A 216 -1.39 17.10 12.05
CA SER A 216 -2.18 15.97 12.55
C SER A 216 -3.66 15.95 12.17
N GLU A 217 -4.21 17.11 11.84
CA GLU A 217 -5.60 17.39 11.58
C GLU A 217 -6.00 17.19 10.10
N TYR A 218 -5.04 16.83 9.25
CA TYR A 218 -5.25 16.58 7.82
C TYR A 218 -5.12 15.12 7.42
N ARG A 219 -5.92 14.73 6.42
CA ARG A 219 -5.67 13.57 5.57
C ARG A 219 -4.96 14.06 4.31
N PHE A 220 -4.02 13.31 3.79
CA PHE A 220 -3.34 13.61 2.53
C PHE A 220 -3.80 12.64 1.46
N GLY A 221 -3.75 13.06 0.19
CA GLY A 221 -4.16 12.21 -0.91
C GLY A 221 -3.51 12.55 -2.24
N LEU A 222 -3.48 11.53 -3.10
CA LEU A 222 -2.91 11.54 -4.43
C LEU A 222 -3.80 10.72 -5.37
N SER A 223 -4.06 11.22 -6.56
CA SER A 223 -4.64 10.47 -7.67
C SER A 223 -3.64 10.35 -8.81
N MET A 224 -3.70 9.22 -9.51
CA MET A 224 -2.86 8.94 -10.68
C MET A 224 -3.72 8.43 -11.82
N ARG A 225 -3.31 8.75 -13.04
CA ARG A 225 -3.91 8.27 -14.28
C ARG A 225 -2.91 7.35 -14.98
N LEU A 226 -3.31 6.12 -15.26
CA LEU A 226 -2.44 5.03 -15.71
C LEU A 226 -2.88 4.52 -17.08
N SER A 227 -1.95 3.96 -17.87
CA SER A 227 -2.25 3.39 -19.19
C SER A 227 -3.01 2.06 -19.11
N GLU A 228 -2.96 1.39 -17.97
CA GLU A 228 -3.56 0.09 -17.72
C GLU A 228 -4.11 -0.01 -16.28
N ARG A 229 -4.86 -1.07 -16.00
CA ARG A 229 -5.34 -1.35 -14.65
C ARG A 229 -4.26 -2.06 -13.83
N ILE A 230 -4.00 -1.59 -12.62
CA ILE A 230 -3.14 -2.32 -11.68
C ILE A 230 -3.91 -3.51 -11.11
N ASN A 231 -3.32 -4.70 -11.25
CA ASN A 231 -3.75 -5.93 -10.60
C ASN A 231 -2.91 -6.20 -9.34
N GLY A 232 -3.44 -7.00 -8.42
CA GLY A 232 -2.69 -7.47 -7.25
C GLY A 232 -2.87 -6.59 -6.01
N TRP A 233 -1.83 -6.51 -5.18
CA TRP A 233 -1.91 -6.06 -3.80
C TRP A 233 -1.10 -4.80 -3.54
N PHE A 234 -1.59 -3.93 -2.64
CA PHE A 234 -0.81 -2.80 -2.12
C PHE A 234 -0.54 -2.95 -0.63
N HIS A 235 0.56 -2.37 -0.18
CA HIS A 235 0.85 -2.21 1.23
C HIS A 235 1.42 -0.82 1.50
N GLY A 236 1.43 -0.34 2.75
CA GLY A 236 1.91 1.02 3.00
C GLY A 236 1.84 1.54 4.42
N ARG A 237 2.36 2.76 4.57
CA ARG A 237 2.42 3.54 5.81
C ARG A 237 1.45 4.69 5.73
N ILE A 238 0.18 4.35 5.90
CA ILE A 238 -0.97 5.26 5.96
C ILE A 238 -2.04 4.65 6.87
N ALA A 239 -2.88 5.49 7.49
CA ALA A 239 -3.97 5.04 8.37
C ALA A 239 -5.35 5.44 7.84
N ASN A 240 -6.29 4.51 8.03
CA ASN A 240 -7.68 4.55 7.58
C ASN A 240 -7.81 5.00 6.11
N PRO A 241 -7.17 4.27 5.16
CA PRO A 241 -7.14 4.69 3.77
C PRO A 241 -8.54 4.63 3.13
N THR A 242 -8.83 5.62 2.30
CA THR A 242 -9.94 5.63 1.36
C THR A 242 -9.34 5.50 -0.03
N ILE A 243 -9.74 4.47 -0.77
CA ILE A 243 -9.20 4.16 -2.07
C ILE A 243 -10.35 4.13 -3.07
N THR A 244 -10.19 4.85 -4.17
CA THR A 244 -11.16 4.88 -5.27
C THR A 244 -10.46 4.52 -6.56
N SER A 245 -11.17 3.85 -7.46
CA SER A 245 -10.66 3.52 -8.78
C SER A 245 -11.75 3.53 -9.83
N ALA A 246 -11.44 4.01 -11.04
CA ALA A 246 -12.40 4.16 -12.13
C ALA A 246 -11.73 3.96 -13.50
N ALA A 247 -12.48 3.40 -14.46
CA ALA A 247 -12.06 3.36 -15.86
C ALA A 247 -12.32 4.72 -16.53
N GLY A 248 -11.28 5.27 -17.17
CA GLY A 248 -11.43 6.26 -18.22
C GLY A 248 -11.54 5.59 -19.60
N PRO A 249 -11.71 6.37 -20.69
CA PRO A 249 -11.85 5.83 -22.05
C PRO A 249 -10.63 5.05 -22.55
N SER A 250 -9.43 5.44 -22.10
CA SER A 250 -8.16 4.78 -22.44
C SER A 250 -7.16 4.90 -21.27
N SER A 251 -7.69 4.95 -20.05
CA SER A 251 -6.91 5.09 -18.82
C SER A 251 -7.56 4.36 -17.66
N TRP A 252 -6.79 4.14 -16.60
CA TRP A 252 -7.30 3.77 -15.29
C TRP A 252 -6.90 4.83 -14.28
N ASN A 253 -7.88 5.39 -13.57
CA ASN A 253 -7.65 6.35 -12.51
C ASN A 253 -7.73 5.61 -11.18
N ILE A 254 -6.75 5.80 -10.30
CA ILE A 254 -6.76 5.31 -8.92
C ILE A 254 -6.34 6.44 -7.99
N SER A 255 -6.97 6.51 -6.81
CA SER A 255 -6.68 7.52 -5.81
C SER A 255 -6.57 6.92 -4.41
N PHE A 256 -5.67 7.49 -3.62
CA PHE A 256 -5.42 7.14 -2.22
C PHE A 256 -5.61 8.41 -1.39
N GLU A 257 -6.45 8.36 -0.35
CA GLU A 257 -6.56 9.41 0.66
C GLU A 257 -6.51 8.80 2.06
N ALA A 258 -5.58 9.23 2.91
CA ALA A 258 -5.36 8.62 4.22
C ALA A 258 -4.67 9.58 5.21
N LYS A 259 -4.63 9.20 6.49
CA LYS A 259 -3.80 9.87 7.49
C LYS A 259 -2.34 9.41 7.39
N PRO A 260 -1.35 10.28 7.69
CA PRO A 260 0.03 9.85 7.90
C PRO A 260 0.12 8.96 9.16
N VAL A 261 1.21 8.21 9.29
CA VAL A 261 1.46 7.34 10.44
C VAL A 261 2.88 7.46 10.98
N ARG A 262 3.02 7.27 12.29
CA ARG A 262 4.30 7.30 13.01
C ARG A 262 4.89 5.89 13.05
N VAL A 263 6.04 5.70 12.40
CA VAL A 263 6.75 4.41 12.30
C VAL A 263 8.05 4.50 13.10
N ALA A 264 8.36 3.45 13.84
CA ALA A 264 9.62 3.34 14.57
C ALA A 264 10.82 3.16 13.61
N THR A 265 12.02 3.38 14.11
CA THR A 265 13.27 3.01 13.44
C THR A 265 14.26 2.52 14.49
N LEU A 266 15.00 1.46 14.14
CA LEU A 266 16.13 0.95 14.90
C LEU A 266 17.40 1.17 14.09
N ASP A 267 18.35 1.88 14.66
CA ASP A 267 19.67 2.17 14.09
C ASP A 267 20.66 2.25 15.26
N PHE A 268 21.22 1.10 15.63
CA PHE A 268 22.09 0.96 16.79
C PHE A 268 23.12 -0.16 16.62
N THR A 269 24.19 -0.12 17.42
CA THR A 269 25.10 -1.25 17.61
C THR A 269 25.40 -1.44 19.08
N VAL A 270 25.59 -2.69 19.51
CA VAL A 270 26.05 -3.08 20.84
C VAL A 270 27.26 -4.01 20.73
N PRO A 271 28.09 -4.17 21.76
CA PRO A 271 29.12 -5.20 21.78
C PRO A 271 28.52 -6.58 21.47
N THR A 272 29.13 -7.33 20.56
CA THR A 272 28.60 -8.63 20.10
C THR A 272 28.43 -9.64 21.25
N ALA A 273 29.22 -9.49 22.32
CA ALA A 273 29.08 -10.27 23.56
C ALA A 273 27.73 -10.05 24.31
N GLU A 274 27.09 -8.88 24.14
CA GLU A 274 25.81 -8.52 24.78
C GLU A 274 24.57 -8.96 23.99
N VAL A 275 24.75 -9.45 22.76
CA VAL A 275 23.66 -9.97 21.94
C VAL A 275 23.27 -11.38 22.41
N ASP A 276 21.98 -11.72 22.33
CA ASP A 276 21.49 -13.05 22.67
C ASP A 276 22.24 -14.16 21.90
N LYS A 277 22.43 -15.34 22.53
CA LYS A 277 23.18 -16.43 21.89
C LYS A 277 22.50 -16.94 20.63
N VAL A 278 21.17 -17.08 20.62
CA VAL A 278 20.41 -17.54 19.45
C VAL A 278 20.54 -16.52 18.32
N ALA A 279 20.51 -15.22 18.62
CA ALA A 279 20.76 -14.18 17.63
C ALA A 279 22.17 -14.27 17.06
N ARG A 280 23.21 -14.43 17.89
CA ARG A 280 24.59 -14.64 17.39
C ARG A 280 24.71 -15.88 16.51
N ASP A 281 24.18 -17.02 16.95
CA ASP A 281 24.23 -18.27 16.20
C ASP A 281 23.55 -18.10 14.82
N MET A 282 22.40 -17.41 14.78
CA MET A 282 21.65 -17.09 13.57
C MET A 282 22.38 -16.11 12.63
N ILE A 283 23.15 -15.17 13.17
CA ILE A 283 23.88 -14.17 12.38
C ILE A 283 25.18 -14.74 11.78
N PHE A 284 25.88 -15.57 12.55
CA PHE A 284 27.20 -16.12 12.18
C PHE A 284 27.14 -17.55 11.64
N ASN A 285 25.96 -18.03 11.22
CA ASN A 285 25.73 -19.34 10.60
C ASN A 285 26.31 -19.49 9.17
N GLY A 286 26.83 -18.42 8.58
CA GLY A 286 27.31 -18.39 7.19
C GLY A 286 26.27 -17.91 6.16
N GLU A 287 25.09 -17.45 6.59
CA GLU A 287 24.12 -16.83 5.67
C GLU A 287 24.54 -15.42 5.23
N GLU A 288 23.90 -14.95 4.15
CA GLU A 288 24.06 -13.59 3.65
C GLU A 288 23.04 -12.63 4.26
N TRP A 289 23.58 -11.53 4.77
CA TRP A 289 22.87 -10.43 5.39
C TRP A 289 23.19 -9.15 4.62
N GLY A 290 22.17 -8.30 4.42
CA GLY A 290 22.44 -6.91 4.12
C GLY A 290 23.15 -6.27 5.33
N VAL A 291 24.17 -5.45 5.09
CA VAL A 291 24.94 -4.82 6.17
C VAL A 291 25.24 -3.36 5.86
N SER A 292 25.27 -2.55 6.92
CA SER A 292 25.69 -1.15 6.88
C SER A 292 26.54 -0.83 8.11
N GLY A 293 27.75 -0.32 7.92
CA GLY A 293 28.69 -0.13 9.02
C GLY A 293 30.04 0.42 8.57
N ASN A 294 30.89 0.65 9.56
CA ASN A 294 32.28 1.09 9.43
C ASN A 294 33.05 0.56 10.66
N SER A 295 34.19 1.17 11.00
CA SER A 295 34.97 0.83 12.20
C SER A 295 34.23 0.97 13.54
N GLU A 296 33.09 1.66 13.59
CA GLU A 296 32.29 1.83 14.80
C GLU A 296 31.32 0.66 15.07
N GLY A 297 31.04 -0.17 14.06
CA GLY A 297 30.22 -1.38 14.18
C GLY A 297 29.41 -1.72 12.93
N THR A 298 28.90 -2.97 12.88
CA THR A 298 28.10 -3.50 11.77
C THR A 298 26.62 -3.51 12.13
N ARG A 299 25.75 -2.97 11.28
CA ARG A 299 24.28 -3.10 11.43
C ARG A 299 23.73 -4.02 10.37
N ILE A 300 22.84 -4.92 10.77
CA ILE A 300 22.08 -5.80 9.87
C ILE A 300 20.96 -5.00 9.23
N VAL A 301 20.91 -5.02 7.90
CA VAL A 301 19.83 -4.49 7.06
C VAL A 301 19.08 -5.69 6.50
N ALA A 302 17.77 -5.77 6.74
CA ALA A 302 16.94 -6.89 6.31
C ALA A 302 15.54 -6.41 5.90
N GLY A 303 14.79 -7.24 5.17
CA GLY A 303 13.42 -6.91 4.78
C GLY A 303 12.51 -6.83 5.99
N LEU A 304 11.70 -5.76 6.10
CA LEU A 304 10.81 -5.52 7.24
C LEU A 304 9.61 -6.49 7.27
N ASP A 305 9.41 -7.25 6.20
CA ASP A 305 8.38 -8.27 6.02
C ASP A 305 8.89 -9.72 6.18
N GLU A 306 10.19 -9.91 6.40
CA GLU A 306 10.80 -11.23 6.56
C GLU A 306 10.63 -11.81 7.98
N GLU A 307 10.35 -13.12 8.10
CA GLU A 307 10.24 -13.80 9.39
C GLU A 307 11.56 -13.80 10.20
N ARG A 308 12.70 -13.86 9.50
CA ARG A 308 14.02 -13.71 10.12
C ARG A 308 14.19 -12.35 10.79
N SER A 309 13.65 -11.29 10.21
CA SER A 309 13.70 -9.93 10.77
C SER A 309 12.80 -9.78 12.00
N GLN A 310 11.63 -10.43 12.03
CA GLN A 310 10.77 -10.50 13.22
C GLN A 310 11.47 -11.24 14.36
N THR A 311 12.19 -12.33 14.03
CA THR A 311 13.01 -13.09 14.99
C THR A 311 14.15 -12.25 15.55
N LEU A 312 14.90 -11.55 14.69
CA LEU A 312 15.95 -10.61 15.10
C LEU A 312 15.42 -9.49 16.00
N LEU A 313 14.31 -8.83 15.64
CA LEU A 313 13.70 -7.79 16.48
C LEU A 313 13.46 -8.32 17.91
N LYS A 314 12.83 -9.49 18.03
CA LYS A 314 12.51 -10.11 19.32
C LYS A 314 13.76 -10.42 20.15
N LEU A 315 14.81 -10.96 19.54
CA LEU A 315 16.04 -11.34 20.24
C LEU A 315 16.88 -10.12 20.66
N PHE A 316 16.77 -8.99 19.95
CA PHE A 316 17.47 -7.75 20.28
C PHE A 316 16.71 -6.82 21.25
N VAL A 317 15.47 -7.13 21.68
CA VAL A 317 14.69 -6.31 22.63
C VAL A 317 15.50 -5.85 23.86
N PRO A 318 16.31 -6.70 24.52
CA PRO A 318 17.14 -6.27 25.66
C PRO A 318 18.16 -5.19 25.31
N ASN A 319 18.68 -5.20 24.08
CA ASN A 319 19.75 -4.29 23.63
C ASN A 319 19.21 -2.89 23.29
N PHE A 320 18.01 -2.78 22.71
CA PHE A 320 17.35 -1.48 22.45
C PHE A 320 16.32 -1.06 23.51
N LYS A 321 16.18 -1.82 24.60
CA LYS A 321 15.31 -1.54 25.76
C LYS A 321 13.84 -1.28 25.38
N ASP A 322 13.37 -2.02 24.37
CA ASP A 322 12.02 -1.89 23.79
C ASP A 322 11.64 -0.46 23.30
N LYS A 323 12.65 0.38 23.03
CA LYS A 323 12.49 1.77 22.61
C LYS A 323 13.07 2.01 21.22
N ALA A 324 12.30 2.68 20.36
CA ALA A 324 12.78 3.09 19.04
C ALA A 324 13.93 4.10 19.13
N THR A 325 14.91 3.99 18.23
CA THR A 325 16.03 4.96 18.13
C THR A 325 15.60 6.27 17.48
N ARG A 326 14.69 6.19 16.51
CA ARG A 326 13.98 7.32 15.89
C ARG A 326 12.52 6.95 15.68
N THR A 327 11.66 7.96 15.53
CA THR A 327 10.25 7.78 15.15
C THR A 327 9.92 8.86 14.14
N ASN A 328 9.50 8.45 12.94
CA ASN A 328 9.30 9.35 11.81
C ASN A 328 7.88 9.19 11.27
N GLU A 329 7.31 10.27 10.73
CA GLU A 329 6.02 10.22 10.05
C GLU A 329 6.15 9.90 8.57
N TYR A 330 5.24 9.04 8.10
CA TYR A 330 5.18 8.57 6.72
C TYR A 330 3.76 8.71 6.19
N TRP A 331 3.64 9.06 4.90
CA TRP A 331 2.46 8.84 4.09
C TRP A 331 2.93 8.14 2.81
N THR A 332 2.84 6.81 2.77
CA THR A 332 3.41 6.00 1.67
C THR A 332 2.55 4.80 1.32
N PHE A 333 2.61 4.37 0.06
CA PHE A 333 2.03 3.12 -0.42
C PHE A 333 2.93 2.48 -1.48
N LYS A 334 2.83 1.16 -1.65
CA LYS A 334 3.64 0.37 -2.58
C LYS A 334 2.83 -0.80 -3.12
N THR A 335 3.00 -1.16 -4.40
CA THR A 335 2.54 -2.44 -4.94
C THR A 335 3.42 -3.57 -4.44
N LEU A 336 2.81 -4.65 -3.97
CA LEU A 336 3.51 -5.88 -3.60
C LEU A 336 3.88 -6.67 -4.86
N SER A 337 4.94 -6.23 -5.53
CA SER A 337 5.47 -6.85 -6.75
C SER A 337 6.06 -8.23 -6.44
N GLY A 338 5.58 -9.26 -7.14
CA GLY A 338 6.18 -10.60 -7.07
C GLY A 338 5.68 -11.51 -5.94
N PHE A 339 4.48 -11.29 -5.41
CA PHE A 339 3.91 -12.19 -4.41
C PHE A 339 3.73 -13.61 -4.98
N ARG A 340 4.47 -14.58 -4.42
CA ARG A 340 4.52 -15.98 -4.89
C ARG A 340 3.40 -16.88 -4.33
N ASP A 341 2.33 -16.28 -3.81
CA ASP A 341 1.17 -17.04 -3.36
C ASP A 341 0.22 -17.26 -4.53
N ASP A 342 0.16 -18.52 -4.99
CA ASP A 342 -0.75 -18.97 -6.05
C ASP A 342 -2.20 -18.61 -5.74
N SER A 343 -2.63 -18.60 -4.48
CA SER A 343 -4.00 -18.28 -4.12
C SER A 343 -4.34 -16.83 -4.43
N ILE A 344 -3.48 -15.86 -4.12
CA ILE A 344 -3.74 -14.46 -4.49
C ILE A 344 -3.66 -14.29 -6.00
N TYR A 345 -2.63 -14.85 -6.63
CA TYR A 345 -2.46 -14.70 -8.08
C TYR A 345 -3.70 -15.24 -8.81
N ARG A 346 -4.12 -16.47 -8.51
CA ARG A 346 -5.35 -17.09 -8.99
C ARG A 346 -6.59 -16.25 -8.68
N CYS A 347 -6.74 -15.79 -7.44
CA CYS A 347 -7.91 -15.04 -6.98
C CYS A 347 -7.91 -13.54 -7.33
N SER A 348 -6.88 -13.02 -8.01
CA SER A 348 -6.83 -11.62 -8.47
C SER A 348 -6.73 -11.50 -9.98
N LYS A 349 -6.16 -12.50 -10.66
CA LYS A 349 -5.97 -12.56 -12.12
C LYS A 349 -7.25 -12.32 -12.91
N ASP A 350 -8.36 -12.92 -12.50
CA ASP A 350 -9.61 -12.93 -13.29
C ASP A 350 -10.43 -11.63 -13.12
N PHE A 351 -10.11 -10.78 -12.15
CA PHE A 351 -10.92 -9.60 -11.83
C PHE A 351 -10.45 -8.28 -12.46
N GLY A 352 -9.22 -8.23 -13.00
CA GLY A 352 -8.70 -7.05 -13.69
C GLY A 352 -8.78 -5.77 -12.83
N ALA A 353 -8.49 -5.88 -11.53
CA ALA A 353 -8.68 -4.83 -10.53
C ALA A 353 -7.75 -5.05 -9.31
N LEU A 354 -7.54 -3.96 -8.55
CA LEU A 354 -6.88 -3.96 -7.25
C LEU A 354 -7.50 -5.01 -6.31
N ALA A 355 -6.73 -6.00 -5.88
CA ALA A 355 -7.25 -7.12 -5.09
C ALA A 355 -7.48 -6.74 -3.62
N GLY A 356 -6.50 -6.05 -3.03
CA GLY A 356 -6.57 -5.57 -1.65
C GLY A 356 -5.38 -4.68 -1.27
N VAL A 357 -5.50 -4.02 -0.13
CA VAL A 357 -4.52 -3.10 0.44
C VAL A 357 -4.39 -3.35 1.94
N VAL A 358 -3.14 -3.44 2.43
CA VAL A 358 -2.87 -3.55 3.87
C VAL A 358 -1.92 -2.46 4.36
N THR A 359 -2.31 -1.72 5.39
CA THR A 359 -1.51 -0.60 5.89
C THR A 359 -1.38 -0.66 7.39
N THR A 360 -0.18 -0.34 7.88
CA THR A 360 0.14 -0.38 9.32
C THR A 360 1.34 0.49 9.62
N ASN A 361 1.47 0.92 10.87
CA ASN A 361 2.61 1.70 11.37
C ASN A 361 3.63 0.88 12.17
N SER A 362 3.47 -0.45 12.27
CA SER A 362 4.46 -1.32 12.89
C SER A 362 5.76 -1.34 12.07
N LEU A 363 6.92 -1.36 12.72
CA LEU A 363 8.21 -1.44 12.03
C LEU A 363 8.27 -2.66 11.09
N LEU A 364 7.89 -3.84 11.59
CA LEU A 364 7.79 -5.08 10.83
C LEU A 364 6.34 -5.55 10.70
N TYR A 365 6.01 -6.18 9.57
CA TYR A 365 4.65 -6.57 9.19
C TYR A 365 4.64 -7.53 8.01
N SER A 366 3.63 -8.41 7.91
CA SER A 366 3.42 -9.15 6.67
C SER A 366 2.95 -8.21 5.55
N ALA A 367 3.72 -8.01 4.48
CA ALA A 367 3.30 -7.13 3.40
C ALA A 367 2.07 -7.65 2.60
N GLY A 368 1.81 -8.97 2.65
CA GLY A 368 0.68 -9.64 2.00
C GLY A 368 -0.63 -9.63 2.80
N PRO A 369 -1.65 -10.40 2.36
CA PRO A 369 -2.88 -10.57 3.12
C PRO A 369 -2.65 -11.33 4.42
N PRO A 370 -3.61 -11.26 5.36
CA PRO A 370 -3.66 -12.16 6.50
C PRO A 370 -3.68 -13.63 6.09
N SER A 371 -3.00 -14.46 6.88
CA SER A 371 -3.06 -15.91 6.75
C SER A 371 -4.42 -16.42 7.23
N PHE A 372 -5.02 -17.36 6.51
CA PHE A 372 -6.24 -18.01 6.99
C PHE A 372 -5.93 -19.11 7.99
N ASN A 373 -6.40 -18.94 9.21
CA ASN A 373 -6.35 -19.95 10.25
C ASN A 373 -7.66 -20.74 10.25
N ALA A 374 -7.65 -21.89 9.57
CA ALA A 374 -8.83 -22.74 9.42
C ALA A 374 -9.35 -23.32 10.74
N ALA A 375 -8.47 -23.60 11.71
CA ALA A 375 -8.87 -24.13 13.02
C ALA A 375 -9.66 -23.09 13.84
N GLU A 376 -9.23 -21.83 13.79
CA GLU A 376 -9.86 -20.70 14.48
C GLU A 376 -10.92 -19.97 13.63
N SER A 377 -11.12 -20.39 12.36
CA SER A 377 -11.93 -19.69 11.35
C SER A 377 -11.65 -18.18 11.31
N SER A 378 -10.38 -17.81 11.19
CA SER A 378 -9.93 -16.42 11.35
C SER A 378 -8.84 -15.99 10.37
N LEU A 379 -8.70 -14.67 10.20
CA LEU A 379 -7.62 -14.01 9.47
C LEU A 379 -6.57 -13.53 10.46
N ASP A 380 -5.38 -14.10 10.39
CA ASP A 380 -4.25 -13.81 11.27
C ASP A 380 -3.23 -12.91 10.57
N TYR A 381 -2.94 -11.75 11.17
CA TYR A 381 -1.98 -10.79 10.66
C TYR A 381 -0.94 -10.39 11.71
N LYS A 382 0.34 -10.58 11.38
CA LYS A 382 1.47 -10.31 12.27
C LYS A 382 1.99 -8.88 12.09
N VAL A 383 2.16 -8.19 13.21
CA VAL A 383 2.79 -6.86 13.35
C VAL A 383 3.86 -6.92 14.43
N SER A 384 4.94 -6.17 14.30
CA SER A 384 5.94 -6.05 15.37
C SER A 384 6.66 -4.70 15.31
N SER A 385 6.89 -4.09 16.47
CA SER A 385 7.57 -2.80 16.62
C SER A 385 8.08 -2.68 18.06
N PRO A 386 9.03 -1.78 18.36
CA PRO A 386 9.30 -1.37 19.73
C PRO A 386 8.03 -0.88 20.43
N HIS A 387 7.88 -1.20 21.72
CA HIS A 387 6.76 -0.76 22.55
C HIS A 387 6.76 0.76 22.79
N PHE A 388 7.94 1.40 22.81
CA PHE A 388 8.09 2.84 22.99
C PHE A 388 8.64 3.54 21.75
N GLU A 389 8.10 4.72 21.46
CA GLU A 389 8.68 5.66 20.51
C GLU A 389 10.03 6.22 20.98
N ALA A 390 10.76 6.91 20.10
CA ALA A 390 11.98 7.64 20.46
C ALA A 390 11.74 8.73 21.53
N SER A 391 10.52 9.27 21.59
CA SER A 391 10.05 10.17 22.66
C SER A 391 9.98 9.51 24.05
N GLY A 392 9.88 8.17 24.10
CA GLY A 392 9.58 7.41 25.33
C GLY A 392 8.09 7.24 25.61
N GLN A 393 7.20 7.78 24.76
CA GLN A 393 5.76 7.50 24.82
C GLN A 393 5.46 6.09 24.29
N GLU A 394 4.36 5.48 24.73
CA GLU A 394 3.89 4.21 24.19
C GLU A 394 3.57 4.35 22.70
N ALA A 395 4.14 3.47 21.88
CA ALA A 395 3.92 3.44 20.44
C ALA A 395 2.58 2.77 20.14
N ILE A 396 1.62 3.57 19.66
CA ILE A 396 0.25 3.14 19.39
C ILE A 396 0.12 2.60 17.96
N GLY A 397 -0.37 1.37 17.87
CA GLY A 397 -0.58 0.62 16.65
C GLY A 397 -1.86 1.00 15.89
N SER A 398 -1.75 0.88 14.58
CA SER A 398 -2.80 0.99 13.58
C SER A 398 -2.61 -0.09 12.52
N TYR A 399 -3.72 -0.67 12.07
CA TYR A 399 -3.79 -1.67 11.02
C TYR A 399 -5.09 -1.46 10.26
N ASP A 400 -5.01 -1.37 8.94
CA ASP A 400 -6.16 -1.32 8.05
C ASP A 400 -5.97 -2.35 6.91
N LEU A 401 -7.03 -3.07 6.59
CA LEU A 401 -7.12 -3.99 5.47
C LEU A 401 -8.39 -3.68 4.66
N LEU A 402 -8.20 -3.31 3.39
CA LEU A 402 -9.25 -3.16 2.40
C LEU A 402 -9.10 -4.32 1.41
N LEU A 403 -10.12 -5.16 1.28
CA LEU A 403 -10.09 -6.36 0.45
C LEU A 403 -11.33 -6.40 -0.44
N ARG A 404 -11.20 -6.68 -1.74
CA ARG A 404 -12.40 -6.85 -2.58
C ARG A 404 -13.19 -8.07 -2.12
N SER A 405 -14.52 -7.93 -2.06
CA SER A 405 -15.44 -8.94 -1.54
C SER A 405 -15.32 -10.30 -2.25
N ASP A 406 -15.14 -10.31 -3.56
CA ASP A 406 -14.95 -11.50 -4.41
C ASP A 406 -13.56 -12.14 -4.22
N VAL A 407 -12.51 -11.32 -4.10
CA VAL A 407 -11.16 -11.78 -3.73
C VAL A 407 -11.17 -12.43 -2.35
N ALA A 408 -11.85 -11.82 -1.36
CA ALA A 408 -12.03 -12.41 -0.03
C ALA A 408 -12.72 -13.78 -0.08
N ARG A 409 -13.78 -13.90 -0.88
CA ARG A 409 -14.49 -15.17 -1.11
C ARG A 409 -13.59 -16.21 -1.77
N CYS A 410 -12.77 -15.82 -2.74
CA CYS A 410 -11.88 -16.73 -3.45
C CYS A 410 -10.68 -17.20 -2.60
N ILE A 411 -10.01 -16.30 -1.87
CA ILE A 411 -8.85 -16.66 -1.04
C ILE A 411 -9.28 -17.50 0.18
N TYR A 412 -10.40 -17.14 0.82
CA TYR A 412 -10.81 -17.69 2.12
C TYR A 412 -12.04 -18.62 2.08
N GLY A 413 -12.60 -18.88 0.89
CA GLY A 413 -13.73 -19.79 0.72
C GLY A 413 -15.07 -19.28 1.25
N PHE A 414 -15.24 -17.96 1.39
CA PHE A 414 -16.49 -17.38 1.88
C PHE A 414 -17.64 -17.54 0.87
N THR A 415 -18.85 -17.72 1.39
CA THR A 415 -20.09 -17.66 0.61
C THR A 415 -20.46 -16.23 0.25
N GLU A 416 -21.50 -16.04 -0.57
CA GLU A 416 -22.06 -14.72 -0.88
C GLU A 416 -22.79 -14.02 0.29
N ALA A 417 -22.93 -14.68 1.44
CA ALA A 417 -23.53 -14.06 2.62
C ALA A 417 -22.67 -12.90 3.15
N PRO A 418 -23.27 -11.85 3.74
CA PRO A 418 -22.51 -10.76 4.35
C PRO A 418 -21.49 -11.29 5.39
N ILE A 419 -20.24 -10.86 5.26
CA ILE A 419 -19.17 -11.28 6.18
C ILE A 419 -19.30 -10.47 7.46
N LYS A 420 -19.60 -11.15 8.57
CA LYS A 420 -19.47 -10.59 9.92
C LYS A 420 -18.15 -11.07 10.50
N ALA A 421 -17.36 -10.18 11.06
CA ALA A 421 -16.18 -10.57 11.80
C ALA A 421 -16.10 -9.87 13.16
N THR A 422 -15.22 -10.36 14.01
CA THR A 422 -14.80 -9.71 15.26
C THR A 422 -13.29 -9.64 15.25
N LEU A 423 -12.76 -8.42 15.29
CA LEU A 423 -11.34 -8.16 15.38
C LEU A 423 -10.90 -8.20 16.85
N GLU A 424 -9.91 -9.02 17.13
CA GLU A 424 -9.21 -9.12 18.40
C GLU A 424 -7.74 -8.77 18.17
N VAL A 425 -7.13 -8.06 19.11
CA VAL A 425 -5.68 -7.83 19.13
C VAL A 425 -5.12 -8.65 20.27
N LEU A 426 -4.17 -9.54 20.00
CA LEU A 426 -3.69 -10.56 20.93
C LEU A 426 -2.23 -10.29 21.34
N GLY A 427 -1.98 -10.32 22.65
CA GLY A 427 -0.65 -10.30 23.26
C GLY A 427 0.20 -11.51 22.87
N ALA A 428 1.50 -11.44 23.11
CA ALA A 428 2.41 -12.59 22.94
C ALA A 428 2.07 -13.79 23.84
N ASP A 429 1.28 -13.56 24.89
CA ASP A 429 0.70 -14.53 25.83
C ASP A 429 -0.69 -15.07 25.38
N GLY A 430 -1.20 -14.63 24.23
CA GLY A 430 -2.53 -14.94 23.73
C GLY A 430 -3.67 -14.13 24.37
N THR A 431 -3.39 -13.19 25.27
CA THR A 431 -4.44 -12.39 25.93
C THR A 431 -4.96 -11.27 25.03
N THR A 432 -6.26 -11.06 25.00
CA THR A 432 -6.88 -9.96 24.24
C THR A 432 -6.51 -8.60 24.85
N LYS A 433 -6.06 -7.67 24.00
CA LYS A 433 -5.80 -6.26 24.33
C LYS A 433 -6.94 -5.38 23.79
N VAL A 434 -7.12 -4.21 24.42
CA VAL A 434 -8.13 -3.24 23.99
C VAL A 434 -7.69 -2.59 22.68
N ALA A 435 -8.60 -2.56 21.70
CA ALA A 435 -8.41 -1.87 20.43
C ALA A 435 -9.76 -1.34 19.92
N THR A 436 -9.75 -0.20 19.24
CA THR A 436 -10.90 0.26 18.44
C THR A 436 -10.92 -0.51 17.13
N THR A 437 -12.03 -1.18 16.84
CA THR A 437 -12.16 -2.02 15.65
C THR A 437 -13.34 -1.63 14.78
N VAL A 438 -13.16 -1.69 13.47
CA VAL A 438 -14.19 -1.40 12.46
C VAL A 438 -14.19 -2.52 11.45
N ILE A 439 -15.38 -3.05 11.14
CA ILE A 439 -15.57 -4.02 10.05
C ILE A 439 -16.80 -3.62 9.26
N ASN A 440 -16.64 -3.53 7.94
CA ASN A 440 -17.68 -3.06 7.03
C ASN A 440 -17.53 -3.73 5.66
N GLU A 441 -18.61 -4.30 5.13
CA GLU A 441 -18.67 -4.77 3.73
C GLU A 441 -19.59 -3.83 2.94
N LYS A 442 -19.02 -3.02 2.04
CA LYS A 442 -19.76 -1.99 1.29
C LYS A 442 -19.11 -1.76 -0.08
N ASP A 443 -19.94 -1.49 -1.09
CA ASP A 443 -19.51 -1.12 -2.45
C ASP A 443 -18.49 -2.10 -3.09
N GLY A 444 -18.57 -3.39 -2.72
CA GLY A 444 -17.67 -4.45 -3.18
C GLY A 444 -16.37 -4.60 -2.39
N TRP A 445 -16.22 -3.91 -1.27
CA TRP A 445 -15.04 -3.94 -0.39
C TRP A 445 -15.39 -4.37 1.03
N LEU A 446 -14.65 -5.37 1.53
CA LEU A 446 -14.51 -5.67 2.95
C LEU A 446 -13.40 -4.79 3.52
N THR A 447 -13.75 -3.91 4.45
CA THR A 447 -12.82 -3.08 5.23
C THR A 447 -12.73 -3.61 6.64
N MET A 448 -11.51 -3.78 7.16
CA MET A 448 -11.21 -4.16 8.53
C MET A 448 -10.13 -3.22 9.07
N SER A 449 -10.40 -2.53 10.18
CA SER A 449 -9.44 -1.63 10.83
C SER A 449 -9.32 -1.96 12.31
N ALA A 450 -8.10 -1.97 12.83
CA ALA A 450 -7.78 -2.08 14.25
C ALA A 450 -6.81 -0.94 14.65
N SER A 451 -7.08 -0.24 15.74
CA SER A 451 -6.24 0.88 16.20
C SER A 451 -6.29 1.07 17.70
N GLY A 452 -5.27 1.72 18.28
CA GLY A 452 -5.23 2.01 19.72
C GLY A 452 -4.64 0.89 20.57
N PHE A 453 -3.89 -0.04 19.97
CA PHE A 453 -3.21 -1.14 20.67
C PHE A 453 -1.70 -0.89 20.77
N GLY A 454 -1.03 -1.31 21.85
CA GLY A 454 0.43 -1.27 21.94
C GLY A 454 1.10 -2.47 21.24
N PHE A 455 2.34 -2.31 20.77
CA PHE A 455 3.08 -3.36 20.04
C PHE A 455 3.55 -4.56 20.88
N SER A 456 3.20 -4.62 22.17
CA SER A 456 3.23 -5.84 22.99
C SER A 456 2.23 -6.90 22.52
N ALA A 457 1.31 -6.54 21.62
CA ALA A 457 0.45 -7.44 20.87
C ALA A 457 0.92 -7.63 19.42
N PRO A 458 1.51 -8.80 19.08
CA PRO A 458 2.04 -9.04 17.73
C PRO A 458 1.00 -9.55 16.73
N LEU A 459 -0.22 -9.89 17.16
CA LEU A 459 -1.22 -10.56 16.32
C LEU A 459 -2.55 -9.80 16.30
N VAL A 460 -2.95 -9.34 15.11
CA VAL A 460 -4.31 -8.88 14.82
C VAL A 460 -5.07 -10.05 14.20
N ARG A 461 -6.15 -10.48 14.85
CA ARG A 461 -6.98 -11.63 14.44
C ARG A 461 -8.39 -11.17 14.12
N ALA A 462 -8.87 -11.39 12.89
CA ALA A 462 -10.28 -11.24 12.54
C ALA A 462 -10.96 -12.61 12.55
N LYS A 463 -11.71 -12.95 13.60
CA LYS A 463 -12.57 -14.15 13.62
C LYS A 463 -13.77 -13.91 12.71
N LEU A 464 -14.08 -14.87 11.83
CA LEU A 464 -15.04 -14.71 10.75
C LEU A 464 -16.33 -15.48 11.05
N SER A 465 -17.45 -14.98 10.54
CA SER A 465 -18.75 -15.64 10.59
C SER A 465 -19.62 -15.20 9.42
N GLN A 466 -20.41 -16.13 8.90
CA GLN A 466 -21.41 -15.85 7.88
C GLN A 466 -22.74 -16.47 8.32
N GLU A 467 -23.85 -15.76 8.11
CA GLU A 467 -25.16 -16.37 8.26
C GLU A 467 -25.35 -17.43 7.17
N LYS A 468 -25.59 -18.68 7.58
CA LYS A 468 -25.79 -19.79 6.65
C LYS A 468 -27.02 -19.50 5.78
N VAL A 469 -26.79 -19.29 4.49
CA VAL A 469 -27.88 -19.20 3.52
C VAL A 469 -28.56 -20.58 3.46
N GLU A 470 -29.79 -20.67 3.96
CA GLU A 470 -30.60 -21.88 3.74
C GLU A 470 -30.83 -22.04 2.24
N SER A 471 -30.38 -23.18 1.71
CA SER A 471 -30.61 -23.56 0.32
C SER A 471 -32.12 -23.65 0.07
N LYS A 472 -32.66 -22.66 -0.65
CA LYS A 472 -34.05 -22.65 -1.10
C LYS A 472 -34.34 -24.00 -1.81
N PRO A 473 -35.35 -24.77 -1.39
CA PRO A 473 -35.58 -26.09 -1.96
C PRO A 473 -35.90 -25.99 -3.45
N THR A 474 -35.10 -26.69 -4.27
CA THR A 474 -35.30 -26.81 -5.71
C THR A 474 -36.60 -27.56 -5.97
N SER A 475 -37.64 -26.86 -6.43
CA SER A 475 -38.87 -27.49 -6.87
C SER A 475 -38.65 -28.20 -8.21
N THR A 476 -38.66 -29.54 -8.18
CA THR A 476 -38.66 -30.42 -9.35
C THR A 476 -39.81 -30.05 -10.31
N PRO A 477 -39.60 -30.02 -11.65
CA PRO A 477 -40.66 -29.69 -12.59
C PRO A 477 -41.61 -30.87 -12.84
N THR A 478 -42.92 -30.65 -12.67
CA THR A 478 -43.97 -31.66 -12.94
C THR A 478 -44.96 -31.17 -13.99
N SER A 479 -44.82 -31.73 -15.20
CA SER A 479 -45.80 -31.92 -16.30
C SER A 479 -47.04 -31.01 -16.46
N THR A 480 -47.04 -30.26 -17.57
CA THR A 480 -48.20 -29.82 -18.39
C THR A 480 -49.00 -31.04 -18.92
N PRO A 481 -50.36 -31.03 -18.97
CA PRO A 481 -51.22 -30.48 -20.07
C PRO A 481 -52.48 -29.73 -19.52
N ALA A 482 -53.49 -29.20 -20.25
CA ALA A 482 -53.81 -28.81 -21.65
C ALA A 482 -54.90 -27.70 -21.56
N ALA A 483 -55.01 -26.65 -22.38
CA ALA A 483 -55.33 -26.49 -23.83
C ALA A 483 -56.81 -26.72 -24.24
N ILE A 484 -57.45 -25.66 -24.78
CA ILE A 484 -58.72 -25.48 -25.56
C ILE A 484 -59.23 -24.03 -25.26
N ALA A 485 -59.62 -23.11 -26.17
CA ALA A 485 -59.89 -23.14 -27.61
C ALA A 485 -59.39 -21.88 -28.40
N THR A 486 -59.60 -21.90 -29.72
CA THR A 486 -59.31 -20.99 -30.87
C THR A 486 -60.16 -19.69 -30.96
N PRO A 487 -60.03 -18.76 -31.97
CA PRO A 487 -59.05 -18.61 -33.10
C PRO A 487 -58.46 -17.18 -33.38
N SER A 488 -57.52 -17.14 -34.36
CA SER A 488 -56.95 -16.08 -35.25
C SER A 488 -57.80 -14.86 -35.72
N PRO A 489 -57.23 -13.85 -36.47
CA PRO A 489 -55.81 -13.54 -36.80
C PRO A 489 -55.37 -12.02 -36.82
N SER A 490 -54.06 -11.80 -37.09
CA SER A 490 -53.50 -10.64 -37.86
C SER A 490 -53.18 -9.31 -37.10
N PRO A 491 -52.34 -8.39 -37.66
CA PRO A 491 -51.05 -8.08 -37.01
C PRO A 491 -50.75 -6.59 -36.79
N THR A 492 -49.64 -6.30 -36.08
CA THR A 492 -48.69 -5.15 -36.20
C THR A 492 -48.15 -4.75 -34.81
N PRO A 493 -46.82 -4.77 -34.56
CA PRO A 493 -46.24 -4.20 -33.35
C PRO A 493 -45.93 -2.71 -33.53
N THR A 494 -46.44 -1.86 -32.64
CA THR A 494 -45.94 -0.49 -32.45
C THR A 494 -45.46 -0.33 -31.01
N SER A 495 -44.35 0.37 -30.84
CA SER A 495 -43.67 0.53 -29.55
C SER A 495 -44.54 1.21 -28.47
N THR A 496 -44.49 0.71 -27.23
CA THR A 496 -44.63 1.57 -26.05
C THR A 496 -43.96 0.94 -24.81
N LYS A 497 -43.53 1.82 -23.89
CA LYS A 497 -42.82 1.47 -22.65
C LYS A 497 -43.73 0.74 -21.66
N ALA A 498 -43.17 -0.23 -20.93
CA ALA A 498 -43.70 -0.63 -19.62
C ALA A 498 -42.53 -0.81 -18.64
N VAL A 499 -42.58 -0.07 -17.53
CA VAL A 499 -41.53 -0.05 -16.48
C VAL A 499 -41.82 -1.14 -15.45
N ILE A 500 -40.81 -1.92 -15.08
CA ILE A 500 -40.91 -2.87 -13.96
C ILE A 500 -41.04 -2.09 -12.66
N ALA A 501 -42.20 -2.22 -11.98
CA ALA A 501 -42.48 -1.50 -10.75
C ALA A 501 -41.57 -1.96 -9.60
N ALA A 502 -40.97 -1.00 -8.90
CA ALA A 502 -40.08 -1.27 -7.77
C ALA A 502 -40.84 -1.80 -6.54
N ASN A 503 -40.30 -2.86 -5.92
CA ASN A 503 -40.78 -3.40 -4.63
C ASN A 503 -40.45 -2.43 -3.48
N SER A 504 -41.24 -1.36 -3.32
CA SER A 504 -41.09 -0.40 -2.23
C SER A 504 -41.37 -1.06 -0.87
N LYS A 505 -40.36 -1.10 0.02
CA LYS A 505 -40.54 -1.56 1.41
C LYS A 505 -41.40 -0.55 2.18
N LYS A 506 -42.42 -1.02 2.90
CA LYS A 506 -43.29 -0.22 3.77
C LYS A 506 -42.82 -0.37 5.22
N THR A 507 -42.93 0.71 6.00
CA THR A 507 -42.63 0.73 7.43
C THR A 507 -43.92 0.77 8.23
N ILE A 508 -44.06 -0.07 9.26
CA ILE A 508 -45.12 0.04 10.27
C ILE A 508 -44.51 0.17 11.66
N THR A 509 -45.26 0.78 12.57
CA THR A 509 -44.90 0.85 13.98
C THR A 509 -45.76 -0.12 14.77
N CYS A 510 -45.14 -0.94 15.61
CA CYS A 510 -45.78 -1.92 16.47
C CYS A 510 -45.50 -1.58 17.93
N SER A 511 -46.47 -1.79 18.82
CA SER A 511 -46.33 -1.54 20.26
C SER A 511 -46.79 -2.73 21.11
N ARG A 512 -46.14 -2.93 22.25
CA ARG A 512 -46.51 -3.90 23.29
C ARG A 512 -46.22 -3.27 24.66
N GLY A 513 -47.27 -2.81 25.34
CA GLY A 513 -47.12 -1.93 26.52
C GLY A 513 -46.47 -0.60 26.10
N ALA A 514 -45.53 -0.11 26.92
CA ALA A 514 -44.75 1.09 26.62
C ALA A 514 -43.71 0.90 25.50
N SER A 515 -43.36 -0.35 25.17
CA SER A 515 -42.32 -0.66 24.18
C SER A 515 -42.83 -0.48 22.74
N VAL A 516 -42.01 0.17 21.89
CA VAL A 516 -42.33 0.48 20.48
C VAL A 516 -41.23 -0.07 19.56
N LYS A 517 -41.61 -0.70 18.45
CA LYS A 517 -40.69 -1.27 17.45
C LYS A 517 -41.18 -0.97 16.03
N LYS A 518 -40.31 -0.45 15.16
CA LYS A 518 -40.59 -0.29 13.72
C LYS A 518 -40.24 -1.57 12.97
N VAL A 519 -41.05 -1.93 11.96
CA VAL A 519 -40.87 -3.10 11.10
C VAL A 519 -40.92 -2.64 9.65
N VAL A 520 -39.85 -2.92 8.88
CA VAL A 520 -39.69 -2.50 7.48
C VAL A 520 -39.65 -3.74 6.59
N ALA A 521 -40.65 -3.93 5.73
CA ALA A 521 -40.71 -5.07 4.80
C ALA A 521 -41.58 -4.73 3.58
N VAL A 522 -41.58 -5.56 2.54
CA VAL A 522 -42.46 -5.36 1.37
C VAL A 522 -43.94 -5.52 1.76
N ASN A 523 -44.25 -6.41 2.72
CA ASN A 523 -45.59 -6.56 3.30
C ASN A 523 -45.51 -6.79 4.83
N PRO A 524 -45.31 -5.72 5.63
CA PRO A 524 -44.92 -5.83 7.04
C PRO A 524 -46.09 -6.23 7.95
N LYS A 525 -45.82 -7.07 8.95
CA LYS A 525 -46.76 -7.47 10.01
C LYS A 525 -46.09 -7.32 11.38
N CYS A 526 -46.88 -7.04 12.42
CA CYS A 526 -46.34 -6.95 13.78
C CYS A 526 -45.99 -8.34 14.37
N PRO A 527 -44.93 -8.45 15.18
CA PRO A 527 -44.57 -9.71 15.84
C PRO A 527 -45.70 -10.21 16.77
N LYS A 528 -45.74 -11.52 17.03
CA LYS A 528 -46.74 -12.14 17.92
C LYS A 528 -46.74 -11.46 19.29
N GLY A 529 -47.91 -10.97 19.72
CA GLY A 529 -48.08 -10.20 20.96
C GLY A 529 -47.84 -8.69 20.85
N TRP A 530 -47.54 -8.15 19.67
CA TRP A 530 -47.44 -6.70 19.41
C TRP A 530 -48.60 -6.23 18.52
N LYS A 531 -49.22 -5.09 18.86
CA LYS A 531 -50.30 -4.48 18.08
C LYS A 531 -49.73 -3.39 17.17
N LYS A 532 -50.26 -3.25 15.95
CA LYS A 532 -49.91 -2.15 15.05
C LYS A 532 -50.44 -0.84 15.63
N ARG A 533 -49.59 0.18 15.79
CA ARG A 533 -50.06 1.57 15.95
C ARG A 533 -50.52 2.08 14.59
N ALA A 534 -51.65 2.77 14.58
CA ALA A 534 -52.13 3.51 13.41
C ALA A 534 -51.05 4.48 12.92
#